data_AF-A0A1C6RL45-F1
#
_entry.id   AF-A0A1C6RL45-F1
#
_cell.length_a   1.000
_cell.length_b   1.000
_cell.length_c   1.000
_cell.angle_alpha   90.00
_cell.angle_beta   90.00
_cell.angle_gamma   90.00
#
_symmetry.space_group_name_H-M   'P 1'
#
loop_
_entity.id
_entity.type
_entity.pdbx_description
1 polymer ?
#
loop_
_entity_poly.entity_id
_entity_poly.type
_entity_poly.pdbx_seq_one_letter_code
_entity_poly.pdbx_strand_id
1 'polypeptide(L)' 'MTGMYDEWSASVRVSLAAQTVAEHENGGTCRQCTPDGCPQLEIDRPILDAHRAERAQWLAERTRR' A
#
# COMPACT_ATOMS: atom_id res chain seq x y z
N MET A 1 -17.79 -1.76 -21.81
CA MET A 1 -17.19 -0.49 -21.34
C MET A 1 -18.17 0.06 -20.31
N THR A 2 -17.98 -0.03 -19.01
CA THR A 2 -16.81 0.10 -18.12
C THR A 2 -16.83 -1.03 -17.08
N GLY A 3 -15.67 -1.57 -16.73
CA GLY A 3 -15.53 -2.81 -15.96
C GLY A 3 -16.12 -2.72 -14.55
N MET A 4 -16.98 -3.69 -14.24
CA MET A 4 -17.65 -3.93 -12.95
C MET A 4 -16.69 -4.34 -11.80
N TYR A 5 -15.38 -4.11 -11.95
CA TYR A 5 -14.33 -4.41 -10.96
C TYR A 5 -13.75 -3.13 -10.33
N ASP A 6 -14.59 -2.10 -10.16
CA ASP A 6 -14.39 -0.99 -9.21
C ASP A 6 -14.62 -1.43 -7.75
N GLU A 7 -14.52 -2.74 -7.49
CA GLU A 7 -14.55 -3.29 -6.14
C GLU A 7 -13.19 -3.04 -5.51
N TRP A 8 -13.23 -2.12 -4.55
CA TRP A 8 -12.22 -1.74 -3.57
C TRP A 8 -11.69 -2.92 -2.73
N SER A 9 -11.33 -4.03 -3.35
CA SER A 9 -10.31 -4.91 -2.84
C SER A 9 -9.01 -4.14 -2.99
N ALA A 10 -8.40 -3.74 -1.87
CA ALA A 10 -7.00 -3.35 -1.88
C ALA A 10 -6.28 -4.42 -2.71
N SER A 11 -5.74 -4.05 -3.86
CA SER A 11 -5.14 -5.03 -4.78
C SER A 11 -4.22 -5.93 -3.96
N VAL A 12 -4.10 -7.21 -4.30
CA VAL A 12 -3.24 -8.15 -3.54
C VAL A 12 -1.87 -7.52 -3.26
N ARG A 13 -1.38 -6.69 -4.20
CA ARG A 13 -0.16 -5.89 -4.04
C ARG A 13 -0.21 -4.85 -2.91
N VAL A 14 -1.28 -4.06 -2.77
CA VAL A 14 -1.45 -3.09 -1.66
C VAL A 14 -1.51 -3.81 -0.31
N SER A 15 -2.20 -4.95 -0.23
CA SER A 15 -2.29 -5.73 1.01
C SER A 15 -0.91 -6.27 1.44
N LEU A 16 -0.13 -6.79 0.50
CA LEU A 16 1.25 -7.23 0.75
C LEU A 16 2.18 -6.05 1.11
N ALA A 17 2.02 -4.90 0.45
CA ALA A 17 2.79 -3.70 0.75
C ALA A 17 2.50 -3.18 2.16
N ALA A 18 1.23 -3.18 2.59
CA ALA A 18 0.83 -2.80 3.94
C ALA A 18 1.45 -3.73 5.00
N GLN A 19 1.42 -5.04 4.77
CA GLN A 19 2.06 -6.02 5.67
C GLN A 19 3.57 -5.79 5.77
N THR A 20 4.26 -5.66 4.64
CA THR A 20 5.70 -5.43 4.61
C THR A 20 6.08 -4.15 5.35
N VAL A 21 5.39 -3.04 5.10
CA VAL A 21 5.67 -1.77 5.79
C VAL A 21 5.44 -1.90 7.30
N ALA A 22 4.30 -2.50 7.71
CA ALA A 22 3.96 -2.66 9.12
C ALA A 22 4.97 -3.55 9.87
N GLU A 23 5.46 -4.63 9.26
CA GLU A 23 6.49 -5.48 9.85
C GLU A 23 7.77 -4.70 10.15
N HIS A 24 8.22 -3.84 9.24
CA HIS A 24 9.45 -3.06 9.41
C HIS A 24 9.28 -1.87 10.36
N GLU A 25 8.11 -1.23 10.42
CA GLU A 25 7.82 -0.16 11.39
C GLU A 25 7.85 -0.66 12.84
N ASN A 26 7.53 -1.94 13.05
CA ASN A 26 7.64 -2.60 14.36
C ASN A 26 9.06 -3.08 14.69
N GLY A 27 10.07 -2.68 13.91
CA GLY A 27 11.45 -3.13 14.06
C GLY A 27 11.71 -4.55 13.55
N GLY A 28 10.76 -5.14 12.83
CA GLY A 28 10.93 -6.43 12.18
C GLY A 28 11.75 -6.34 10.89
N THR A 29 12.18 -7.50 10.41
CA THR A 29 12.87 -7.66 9.13
C THR A 29 12.14 -8.73 8.32
N CYS A 30 11.85 -8.46 7.05
CA CYS A 30 11.31 -9.51 6.19
C CYS A 30 12.42 -10.41 5.62
N ARG A 31 12.00 -11.49 4.94
CA ARG A 31 12.90 -12.50 4.34
C ARG A 31 13.80 -11.95 3.24
N GLN A 32 13.52 -10.75 2.75
CA GLN A 32 14.22 -10.09 1.65
C GLN A 32 15.14 -8.96 2.13
N CYS A 33 15.26 -8.75 3.44
CA CYS A 33 16.23 -7.81 4.01
C CYS A 33 17.66 -8.25 3.71
N THR A 34 18.50 -7.28 3.33
CA THR A 34 19.95 -7.40 3.24
C THR A 34 20.58 -6.50 4.31
N PRO A 35 21.90 -6.62 4.58
CA PRO A 35 22.60 -5.72 5.50
C PRO A 35 22.52 -4.23 5.12
N ASP A 36 22.34 -3.93 3.82
CA ASP A 36 22.25 -2.56 3.30
C ASP A 36 20.83 -1.98 3.38
N GLY A 37 19.82 -2.80 3.66
CA GLY A 37 18.42 -2.38 3.72
C GLY A 37 17.43 -3.43 3.24
N CYS A 38 16.17 -3.01 3.06
CA CYS A 38 15.13 -3.89 2.53
C CYS A 38 14.64 -3.39 1.17
N PRO A 39 15.08 -4.00 0.04
CA PRO A 39 14.65 -3.59 -1.30
C PRO A 39 13.12 -3.67 -1.46
N GLN A 40 12.49 -4.67 -0.83
CA GLN A 40 11.04 -4.83 -0.90
C GLN A 40 10.31 -3.70 -0.16
N LEU A 41 10.87 -3.19 0.94
CA LEU A 41 10.33 -2.04 1.65
C LEU A 41 10.41 -0.77 0.80
N GLU A 42 11.51 -0.57 0.06
CA GLU A 42 11.67 0.56 -0.87
C GLU A 42 10.63 0.53 -2.00
N ILE A 43 10.27 -0.67 -2.47
CA ILE A 43 9.24 -0.86 -3.50
C ILE A 43 7.82 -0.70 -2.93
N ASP A 44 7.56 -1.23 -1.74
CA ASP A 44 6.20 -1.33 -1.19
C ASP A 44 5.71 -0.01 -0.59
N ARG A 45 6.63 0.81 -0.07
CA ARG A 45 6.29 2.10 0.53
C ARG A 45 5.60 3.08 -0.44
N PRO A 46 6.12 3.37 -1.65
CA PRO A 46 5.44 4.25 -2.59
C PRO A 46 4.09 3.70 -3.07
N ILE A 47 3.93 2.37 -3.16
CA ILE A 47 2.65 1.73 -3.51
C ILE A 47 1.60 2.03 -2.44
N LEU A 48 1.98 1.86 -1.16
CA LEU A 48 1.08 2.11 -0.05
C LEU A 48 0.72 3.60 0.07
N ASP A 49 1.70 4.48 -0.14
CA ASP A 49 1.49 5.94 -0.09
C ASP A 49 0.58 6.42 -1.23
N ALA A 50 0.76 5.92 -2.46
CA ALA A 50 -0.13 6.22 -3.57
C ALA A 50 -1.58 5.77 -3.27
N HIS A 51 -1.75 4.55 -2.75
CA HIS A 51 -3.07 4.06 -2.37
C HIS A 51 -3.71 4.90 -1.24
N ARG A 52 -2.93 5.32 -0.24
CA ARG A 52 -3.40 6.21 0.83
C ARG A 52 -3.85 7.57 0.27
N ALA A 53 -3.13 8.13 -0.71
CA ALA A 53 -3.48 9.38 -1.36
C ALA A 53 -4.77 9.27 -2.18
N GLU A 54 -4.91 8.23 -3.00
CA GLU A 54 -6.13 7.95 -3.76
C GLU A 54 -7.34 7.78 -2.83
N ARG A 55 -7.17 7.02 -1.74
CA ARG A 55 -8.20 6.83 -0.72
C ARG A 55 -8.60 8.15 -0.06
N ALA A 56 -7.64 9.02 0.27
CA ALA A 56 -7.92 10.33 0.86
C ALA A 56 -8.69 11.24 -0.12
N GLN A 57 -8.32 11.25 -1.40
CA GLN A 57 -9.03 11.99 -2.43
C GLN A 57 -10.47 11.50 -2.61
N TRP A 58 -10.66 10.18 -2.69
CA TRP A 58 -11.98 9.56 -2.81
C TRP A 58 -12.88 9.90 -1.61
N LEU A 59 -12.35 9.85 -0.38
CA LEU A 59 -13.08 10.26 0.82
C LEU A 59 -13.45 11.74 0.76
N ALA A 60 -12.51 12.61 0.40
CA ALA A 60 -12.74 14.06 0.31
C ALA A 60 -13.82 14.42 -0.73
N GLU A 61 -13.88 13.72 -1.87
CA GLU A 61 -14.93 13.92 -2.87
C GLU A 61 -16.31 13.51 -2.33
N ARG A 62 -16.39 12.40 -1.59
CA ARG A 62 -17.65 11.89 -1.06
C ARG A 62 -18.19 12.71 0.11
N THR A 63 -17.33 13.29 0.94
CA THR A 63 -17.76 14.14 2.07
C THR A 63 -18.24 15.52 1.62
N ARG A 64 -17.95 15.94 0.37
CA ARG A 64 -18.44 17.20 -0.21
C ARG A 64 -19.84 17.11 -0.84
N ARG A 65 -20.40 15.90 -0.96
CA ARG A 65 -21.77 15.66 -1.43
C ARG A 65 -22.72 15.50 -0.25
#